data_AF-A0AA40LL46-F1
#
_entry.id   AF-A0AA40LL46-F1
#
_cell.length_a   1.000
_cell.length_b   1.000
_cell.length_c   1.000
_cell.angle_alpha   90.00
_cell.angle_beta   90.00
_cell.angle_gamma   90.00
#
_symmetry.space_group_name_H-M   'P 1'
#
loop_
_entity.id
_entity.type
_entity.pdbx_description
1 polymer ?
#
loop_
_entity_poly.entity_id
_entity_poly.type
_entity_poly.pdbx_seq_one_letter_code
_entity_poly.pdbx_strand_id
1 'polypeptide(L)'
;MADDEEYEEVVEYYTEETVYEEVPGETITEIYETTTTKTISDHEQSQPSKPGLAQPEPGKPAERKKVIRKKVDSSKFMTPYIAHSRKMQDLFSINKYKENYEKGKGQPSTITTDTPEHRRIKKVQDQLSEVKYRMDGDIAKTICHVDEKAKDIEHAKKVSQQVSKVLYKQNWEDNKDKYLLPPDAPELVHAIKNTALFSKKLYTEEWDADKSLFYPYNDSPELRRVAQAQKALSDISYKKGHIEQQTHFTSLADPPDIIFAKKVNDQASKLKYRQDYENKVKGKWSETPCFEIAAARINADNFSTRKYHESFENMKDQIYFMQTETPEYKVNKQAGVAASKVKYKENYEKNKGKADYNVLPASENPLLRQMMAAGNTLSDKRYKENYEKTKAKSINYCETPKFQLDAVLQKFSSDVSNPMTTPVKEKTHHFTNN
;
A
#
# COMPACT_ATOMS: atom_id res chain seq x y z
N MET A 1 -26.70 -28.86 -46.39
CA MET A 1 -26.24 -27.88 -47.39
C MET A 1 -25.00 -27.25 -46.77
N ALA A 2 -23.89 -27.18 -47.51
CA ALA A 2 -22.61 -26.75 -46.96
C ALA A 2 -22.74 -25.35 -46.34
N ASP A 3 -22.23 -25.17 -45.12
CA ASP A 3 -22.04 -23.86 -44.52
C ASP A 3 -20.87 -23.21 -45.24
N ASP A 4 -21.17 -22.38 -46.25
CA ASP A 4 -20.18 -21.53 -46.89
C ASP A 4 -19.82 -20.40 -45.90
N GLU A 5 -18.77 -20.61 -45.11
CA GLU A 5 -18.15 -19.56 -44.31
C GLU A 5 -17.64 -18.46 -45.25
N GLU A 6 -18.38 -17.35 -45.33
CA GLU A 6 -18.09 -16.23 -46.22
C GLU A 6 -17.06 -15.29 -45.58
N TYR A 7 -15.85 -15.26 -46.15
CA TYR A 7 -14.74 -14.44 -45.68
C TYR A 7 -14.85 -13.00 -46.24
N GLU A 8 -14.91 -11.99 -45.38
CA GLU A 8 -14.80 -10.59 -45.79
C GLU A 8 -13.32 -10.19 -45.88
N GLU A 9 -12.78 -10.14 -47.10
CA GLU A 9 -11.37 -9.80 -47.35
C GLU A 9 -11.18 -8.27 -47.32
N VAL A 10 -10.69 -7.74 -46.21
CA VAL A 10 -10.42 -6.30 -46.04
C VAL A 10 -8.94 -6.02 -46.31
N VAL A 11 -8.65 -5.44 -47.47
CA VAL A 11 -7.28 -5.01 -47.85
C VAL A 11 -7.01 -3.60 -47.31
N GLU A 12 -6.12 -3.49 -46.33
CA GLU A 12 -5.66 -2.20 -45.77
C GLU A 12 -4.22 -1.89 -46.20
N TYR A 13 -3.99 -0.70 -46.78
CA TYR A 13 -2.67 -0.25 -47.24
C TYR A 13 -1.98 0.59 -46.15
N TYR A 14 -0.76 0.18 -45.78
CA TYR A 14 0.07 0.89 -44.81
C TYR A 14 1.37 1.35 -45.48
N THR A 15 1.86 2.53 -45.09
CA THR A 15 3.24 2.95 -45.39
C THR A 15 4.06 2.86 -44.12
N GLU A 16 5.16 2.10 -44.16
CA GLU A 16 6.19 2.13 -43.10
C GLU A 16 7.30 3.06 -43.53
N GLU A 17 7.58 4.05 -42.68
CA GLU A 17 8.71 4.95 -42.85
C GLU A 17 9.76 4.56 -41.81
N THR A 18 10.93 4.12 -42.27
CA THR A 18 12.08 3.83 -41.40
C THR A 18 13.03 5.01 -41.43
N VAL A 19 13.22 5.66 -40.28
CA VAL A 19 14.09 6.83 -40.15
C VAL A 19 15.33 6.41 -39.36
N TYR A 20 16.51 6.54 -39.99
CA TYR A 20 17.81 6.35 -39.34
C TYR A 20 18.28 7.69 -38.79
N GLU A 21 18.50 7.78 -37.49
CA GLU A 21 18.91 9.00 -36.80
C GLU A 21 20.44 9.04 -36.73
N GLU A 22 21.12 9.28 -37.86
CA GLU A 22 22.43 9.95 -37.96
C GLU A 22 22.89 10.09 -39.45
N VAL A 23 23.11 11.35 -39.88
CA VAL A 23 23.75 11.83 -41.15
C VAL A 23 22.90 11.71 -42.44
N PRO A 24 22.85 12.76 -43.30
CA PRO A 24 21.67 13.07 -44.09
C PRO A 24 21.65 12.37 -45.45
N GLY A 25 20.49 11.82 -45.80
CA GLY A 25 20.07 11.63 -47.18
C GLY A 25 20.12 10.21 -47.69
N GLU A 26 19.18 9.37 -47.26
CA GLU A 26 18.49 8.40 -48.13
C GLU A 26 17.31 7.79 -47.34
N THR A 27 16.10 8.30 -47.61
CA THR A 27 14.85 7.68 -47.15
C THR A 27 14.46 6.56 -48.11
N ILE A 28 14.54 5.31 -47.67
CA ILE A 28 14.03 4.16 -48.41
C ILE A 28 12.58 3.93 -47.97
N THR A 29 11.62 4.30 -48.84
CA THR A 29 10.19 3.95 -48.68
C THR A 29 9.92 2.60 -49.35
N GLU A 30 9.71 1.56 -48.55
CA GLU A 30 9.19 0.28 -49.02
C GLU A 30 7.69 0.20 -48.75
N ILE A 31 6.91 -0.11 -49.79
CA ILE A 31 5.47 -0.34 -49.70
C ILE A 31 5.28 -1.85 -49.62
N TYR A 32 4.65 -2.34 -48.55
CA TYR A 32 4.25 -3.74 -48.42
C TYR A 32 2.73 -3.82 -48.34
N GLU A 33 2.17 -4.86 -48.95
CA GLU A 33 0.74 -5.16 -48.91
C GLU A 33 0.51 -6.21 -47.81
N THR A 34 -0.37 -5.92 -46.84
CA THR A 34 -0.75 -6.89 -45.80
C THR A 34 -2.22 -7.27 -45.99
N THR A 35 -2.47 -8.46 -46.55
CA THR A 35 -3.82 -9.03 -46.61
C THR A 35 -4.16 -9.66 -45.26
N THR A 36 -5.19 -9.17 -44.58
CA THR A 36 -5.69 -9.77 -43.33
C THR A 36 -7.08 -10.35 -43.58
N THR A 37 -7.19 -11.67 -43.66
CA THR A 37 -8.48 -12.39 -43.68
C THR A 37 -9.02 -12.49 -42.25
N LYS A 38 -10.18 -11.88 -41.99
CA LYS A 38 -10.91 -12.07 -40.72
C LYS A 38 -12.02 -13.10 -40.91
N THR A 39 -11.95 -14.21 -40.18
CA THR A 39 -13.04 -15.16 -40.03
C THR A 39 -13.97 -14.66 -38.93
N ILE A 40 -15.25 -14.48 -39.23
CA ILE A 40 -16.28 -14.13 -38.24
C ILE A 40 -17.02 -15.42 -37.89
N SER A 41 -16.68 -16.02 -36.74
CA SER A 41 -17.51 -17.05 -36.10
C SER A 41 -17.68 -16.69 -34.63
N ASP A 42 -18.94 -16.56 -34.20
CA ASP A 42 -19.32 -16.29 -32.82
C ASP A 42 -18.99 -17.50 -31.91
N HIS A 43 -17.81 -17.53 -31.29
CA HIS A 43 -17.62 -17.91 -29.88
C HIS A 43 -16.14 -18.00 -29.45
N GLU A 44 -15.93 -17.69 -28.18
CA GLU A 44 -14.77 -17.94 -27.31
C GLU A 44 -13.58 -16.97 -27.25
N GLN A 45 -13.32 -16.56 -26.00
CA GLN A 45 -12.15 -15.84 -25.50
C GLN A 45 -10.88 -16.67 -25.69
N SER A 46 -9.87 -16.13 -26.36
CA SER A 46 -8.51 -16.70 -26.36
C SER A 46 -7.58 -15.89 -25.47
N GLN A 47 -6.86 -16.60 -24.59
CA GLN A 47 -5.81 -16.07 -23.73
C GLN A 47 -4.49 -15.87 -24.49
N PRO A 48 -3.61 -14.95 -24.04
CA PRO A 48 -2.33 -14.72 -24.70
C PRO A 48 -1.30 -15.80 -24.33
N SER A 49 -0.80 -16.52 -25.33
CA SER A 49 0.36 -17.41 -25.20
C SER A 49 1.67 -16.60 -25.29
N LYS A 50 2.55 -16.82 -24.30
CA LYS A 50 3.94 -16.31 -24.27
C LYS A 50 4.78 -16.99 -25.36
N PRO A 51 5.69 -16.27 -26.05
CA PRO A 51 6.77 -16.90 -26.82
C PRO A 51 7.90 -17.38 -25.91
N GLY A 52 8.44 -18.56 -26.24
CA GLY A 52 9.52 -19.23 -25.54
C GLY A 52 10.89 -18.55 -25.68
N LEU A 53 11.73 -18.81 -24.68
CA LEU A 53 13.08 -18.33 -24.48
C LEU A 53 14.09 -19.10 -25.36
N ALA A 54 14.96 -18.39 -26.07
CA ALA A 54 16.26 -18.90 -26.55
C ALA A 54 17.34 -17.83 -26.26
N GLN A 55 18.47 -18.24 -25.68
CA GLN A 55 19.65 -17.42 -25.34
C GLN A 55 20.84 -17.72 -26.32
N PRO A 56 22.04 -17.10 -26.19
CA PRO A 56 22.46 -15.79 -26.74
C PRO A 56 23.78 -15.87 -27.58
N GLU A 57 24.35 -14.68 -27.93
CA GLU A 57 25.75 -14.34 -28.34
C GLU A 57 25.98 -13.93 -29.83
N PRO A 58 26.96 -13.06 -30.18
CA PRO A 58 27.31 -11.76 -29.58
C PRO A 58 27.56 -10.61 -30.62
N GLY A 59 27.37 -9.35 -30.17
CA GLY A 59 28.22 -8.20 -30.53
C GLY A 59 28.00 -7.42 -31.84
N LYS A 60 27.23 -6.32 -31.79
CA LYS A 60 27.49 -4.99 -32.43
C LYS A 60 26.47 -3.93 -31.93
N PRO A 61 26.82 -2.63 -31.91
CA PRO A 61 26.11 -1.62 -31.12
C PRO A 61 24.69 -1.37 -31.63
N ALA A 62 23.77 -1.21 -30.69
CA ALA A 62 22.34 -1.08 -30.95
C ALA A 62 21.98 0.33 -31.46
N GLU A 63 21.77 0.47 -32.77
CA GLU A 63 21.07 1.61 -33.37
C GLU A 63 19.56 1.52 -33.07
N ARG A 64 18.98 2.63 -32.60
CA ARG A 64 17.59 2.69 -32.15
C ARG A 64 16.65 2.91 -33.35
N LYS A 65 16.22 1.84 -34.02
CA LYS A 65 15.25 1.91 -35.14
C LYS A 65 13.87 2.34 -34.62
N LYS A 66 13.31 3.43 -35.15
CA LYS A 66 11.91 3.83 -34.94
C LYS A 66 11.13 3.56 -36.23
N VAL A 67 10.14 2.68 -36.17
CA VAL A 67 9.22 2.40 -37.28
C VAL A 67 7.91 3.13 -37.01
N ILE A 68 7.53 4.04 -37.89
CA ILE A 68 6.24 4.76 -37.81
C ILE A 68 5.34 4.21 -38.92
N ARG A 69 4.20 3.63 -38.52
CA ARG A 69 3.15 3.16 -39.44
C ARG A 69 2.08 4.24 -39.59
N LYS A 70 1.82 4.70 -40.82
CA LYS A 70 0.69 5.60 -41.13
C LYS A 70 -0.31 4.89 -42.03
N LYS A 71 -1.60 4.96 -41.66
CA LYS A 71 -2.71 4.51 -42.54
C LYS A 71 -2.83 5.48 -43.70
N VAL A 72 -2.81 4.97 -44.93
CA VAL A 72 -2.94 5.78 -46.13
C VAL A 72 -4.42 6.01 -46.44
N ASP A 73 -4.81 7.25 -46.74
CA ASP A 73 -6.18 7.57 -47.16
C ASP A 73 -6.45 6.98 -48.55
N SER A 74 -7.26 5.91 -48.57
CA SER A 74 -7.61 5.17 -49.79
C SER A 74 -8.50 5.97 -50.74
N SER A 75 -9.06 7.11 -50.31
CA SER A 75 -9.85 8.01 -51.16
C SER A 75 -9.03 8.58 -52.32
N LYS A 76 -7.73 8.81 -52.11
CA LYS A 76 -6.81 9.37 -53.10
C LYS A 76 -6.53 8.42 -54.28
N PHE A 77 -6.76 7.12 -54.09
CA PHE A 77 -6.58 6.08 -55.11
C PHE A 77 -7.92 5.66 -55.76
N MET A 78 -9.04 6.33 -55.43
CA MET A 78 -10.32 6.08 -56.10
C MET A 78 -10.36 6.71 -57.47
N THR A 79 -9.99 5.92 -58.48
CA THR A 79 -10.28 6.25 -59.88
C THR A 79 -11.79 6.12 -60.13
N PRO A 80 -12.35 6.87 -61.10
CA PRO A 80 -13.76 6.73 -61.49
C PRO A 80 -14.13 5.27 -61.83
N TYR A 81 -13.20 4.52 -62.39
CA TYR A 81 -13.35 3.09 -62.70
C TYR A 81 -13.50 2.24 -61.44
N ILE A 82 -12.65 2.42 -60.42
CA ILE A 82 -12.74 1.65 -59.17
C ILE A 82 -13.99 2.07 -58.38
N ALA A 83 -14.35 3.35 -58.38
CA ALA A 83 -15.59 3.82 -57.78
C ALA A 83 -16.83 3.22 -58.48
N HIS A 84 -16.82 3.11 -59.81
CA HIS A 84 -17.88 2.45 -60.58
C HIS A 84 -17.91 0.93 -60.31
N SER A 85 -16.75 0.27 -60.27
CA SER A 85 -16.64 -1.16 -59.95
C SER A 85 -17.17 -1.49 -58.56
N ARG A 86 -16.81 -0.69 -57.54
CA ARG A 86 -17.34 -0.83 -56.18
C ARG A 86 -18.84 -0.61 -56.12
N LYS A 87 -19.36 0.40 -56.86
CA LYS A 87 -20.82 0.58 -57.01
C LYS A 87 -21.48 -0.62 -57.66
N MET A 88 -20.89 -1.21 -58.70
CA MET A 88 -21.40 -2.44 -59.32
C MET A 88 -21.38 -3.61 -58.33
N GLN A 89 -20.30 -3.80 -57.58
CA GLN A 89 -20.21 -4.84 -56.55
C GLN A 89 -21.27 -4.64 -55.45
N ASP A 90 -21.47 -3.41 -54.98
CA ASP A 90 -22.52 -3.07 -54.02
C ASP A 90 -23.94 -3.35 -54.58
N LEU A 91 -24.16 -3.11 -55.88
CA LEU A 91 -25.44 -3.40 -56.54
C LEU A 91 -25.74 -4.89 -56.65
N PHE A 92 -24.71 -5.72 -56.86
CA PHE A 92 -24.85 -7.18 -56.98
C PHE A 92 -24.66 -7.93 -55.65
N SER A 93 -24.18 -7.26 -54.59
CA SER A 93 -23.98 -7.86 -53.27
C SER A 93 -25.31 -8.15 -52.59
N ILE A 94 -25.52 -9.42 -52.24
CA ILE A 94 -26.71 -9.91 -51.55
C ILE A 94 -26.87 -9.23 -50.17
N ASN A 95 -25.77 -8.98 -49.47
CA ASN A 95 -25.78 -8.38 -48.13
C ASN A 95 -26.20 -6.90 -48.18
N LYS A 96 -25.66 -6.11 -49.12
CA LYS A 96 -26.09 -4.72 -49.35
C LYS A 96 -27.53 -4.64 -49.83
N TYR A 97 -27.97 -5.57 -50.68
CA TYR A 97 -29.37 -5.67 -51.09
C TYR A 97 -30.30 -5.90 -49.88
N LYS A 98 -29.94 -6.82 -48.99
CA LYS A 98 -30.70 -7.09 -47.76
C LYS A 98 -30.75 -5.88 -46.82
N GLU A 99 -29.63 -5.16 -46.66
CA GLU A 99 -29.56 -3.91 -45.88
C GLU A 99 -30.49 -2.82 -46.45
N ASN A 100 -30.46 -2.61 -47.77
CA ASN A 100 -31.30 -1.64 -48.44
C ASN A 100 -32.79 -2.03 -48.40
N TYR A 101 -33.10 -3.33 -48.49
CA TYR A 101 -34.45 -3.85 -48.34
C TYR A 101 -34.99 -3.58 -46.93
N GLU A 102 -34.22 -3.83 -45.88
CA GLU A 102 -34.64 -3.53 -44.50
C GLU A 102 -34.76 -2.01 -44.25
N LYS A 103 -33.91 -1.17 -44.85
CA LYS A 103 -34.06 0.31 -44.80
C LYS A 103 -35.33 0.79 -45.53
N GLY A 104 -35.72 0.12 -46.62
CA GLY A 104 -36.92 0.43 -47.39
C GLY A 104 -38.21 -0.15 -46.78
N LYS A 105 -38.09 -1.10 -45.85
CA LYS A 105 -39.20 -1.78 -45.19
C LYS A 105 -39.91 -0.81 -44.24
N GLY A 106 -40.93 -0.13 -44.77
CA GLY A 106 -41.73 0.86 -44.04
C GLY A 106 -41.90 2.19 -44.78
N GLN A 107 -41.19 2.42 -45.89
CA GLN A 107 -41.47 3.56 -46.75
C GLN A 107 -42.56 3.20 -47.77
N PRO A 108 -43.66 3.97 -47.86
CA PRO A 108 -44.66 3.75 -48.91
C PRO A 108 -43.99 3.98 -50.27
N SER A 109 -44.16 3.05 -51.21
CA SER A 109 -43.64 3.18 -52.56
C SER A 109 -44.27 4.41 -53.22
N THR A 110 -43.50 5.50 -53.29
CA THR A 110 -43.93 6.70 -54.00
C THR A 110 -43.94 6.37 -55.49
N ILE A 111 -45.14 6.18 -56.05
CA ILE A 111 -45.35 6.20 -57.50
C ILE A 111 -45.22 7.66 -57.92
N THR A 112 -43.98 8.15 -58.05
CA THR A 112 -43.67 9.33 -58.85
C THR A 112 -42.96 8.82 -60.09
N THR A 113 -43.75 8.47 -61.09
CA THR A 113 -43.29 8.19 -62.45
C THR A 113 -42.72 9.47 -63.04
N ASP A 114 -41.42 9.69 -62.85
CA ASP A 114 -40.64 10.77 -63.47
C ASP A 114 -40.40 10.46 -64.97
N THR A 115 -41.50 10.26 -65.70
CA THR A 115 -41.53 10.06 -67.14
C THR A 115 -41.01 11.33 -67.82
N PRO A 116 -40.27 11.25 -68.95
CA PRO A 116 -39.79 12.44 -69.66
C PRO A 116 -40.90 13.46 -70.01
N GLU A 117 -42.12 12.98 -70.23
CA GLU A 117 -43.31 13.83 -70.38
C GLU A 117 -43.68 14.58 -69.09
N HIS A 118 -43.55 13.96 -67.91
CA HIS A 118 -43.80 14.62 -66.63
C HIS A 118 -42.78 15.73 -66.35
N ARG A 119 -41.51 15.53 -66.74
CA ARG A 119 -40.48 16.58 -66.69
C ARG A 119 -40.78 17.74 -67.65
N ARG A 120 -41.29 17.44 -68.84
CA ARG A 120 -41.73 18.46 -69.82
C ARG A 120 -42.90 19.25 -69.27
N ILE A 121 -43.93 18.58 -68.74
CA ILE A 121 -45.09 19.20 -68.11
C ILE A 121 -44.66 20.09 -66.94
N LYS A 122 -43.74 19.62 -66.08
CA LYS A 122 -43.23 20.42 -64.95
C LYS A 122 -42.44 21.65 -65.41
N LYS A 123 -41.61 21.54 -66.45
CA LYS A 123 -40.92 22.70 -67.05
C LYS A 123 -41.90 23.71 -67.64
N VAL A 124 -42.90 23.24 -68.38
CA VAL A 124 -43.94 24.09 -68.96
C VAL A 124 -44.77 24.75 -67.87
N GLN A 125 -45.11 24.02 -66.82
CA GLN A 125 -45.82 24.54 -65.64
C GLN A 125 -44.99 25.57 -64.89
N ASP A 126 -43.69 25.37 -64.76
CA ASP A 126 -42.77 26.35 -64.17
C ASP A 126 -42.69 27.63 -65.02
N GLN A 127 -42.64 27.50 -66.36
CA GLN A 127 -42.65 28.62 -67.30
C GLN A 127 -43.98 29.39 -67.31
N LEU A 128 -45.10 28.70 -67.11
CA LEU A 128 -46.43 29.29 -66.99
C LEU A 128 -46.75 29.79 -65.56
N SER A 129 -45.91 29.48 -64.57
CA SER A 129 -46.19 29.84 -63.19
C SER A 129 -45.96 31.33 -62.96
N GLU A 130 -47.05 32.06 -62.76
CA GLU A 130 -47.03 33.49 -62.43
C GLU A 130 -46.23 33.75 -61.15
N VAL A 131 -46.27 32.85 -60.17
CA VAL A 131 -45.51 32.99 -58.92
C VAL A 131 -44.01 33.04 -59.18
N LYS A 132 -43.46 32.14 -60.01
CA LYS A 132 -42.03 32.18 -60.34
C LYS A 132 -41.71 33.42 -61.18
N TYR A 133 -42.56 33.77 -62.14
CA TYR A 133 -42.39 35.00 -62.92
C TYR A 133 -42.37 36.26 -62.05
N ARG A 134 -43.23 36.34 -61.03
CA ARG A 134 -43.25 37.46 -60.07
C ARG A 134 -42.01 37.45 -59.18
N MET A 135 -41.56 36.30 -58.70
CA MET A 135 -40.31 36.17 -57.94
C MET A 135 -39.10 36.61 -58.77
N ASP A 136 -38.99 36.14 -60.02
CA ASP A 136 -37.91 36.52 -60.92
C ASP A 136 -37.97 38.01 -61.28
N GLY A 137 -39.17 38.56 -61.45
CA GLY A 137 -39.38 40.00 -61.63
C GLY A 137 -38.99 40.82 -60.41
N ASP A 138 -39.31 40.34 -59.20
CA ASP A 138 -38.88 40.96 -57.93
C ASP A 138 -37.35 40.91 -57.78
N ILE A 139 -36.71 39.81 -58.16
CA ILE A 139 -35.24 39.70 -58.22
C ILE A 139 -34.67 40.67 -59.26
N ALA A 140 -35.23 40.71 -60.47
CA ALA A 140 -34.77 41.62 -61.53
C ALA A 140 -34.91 43.10 -61.13
N LYS A 141 -35.96 43.48 -60.38
CA LYS A 141 -36.14 44.83 -59.82
C LYS A 141 -35.06 45.22 -58.82
N THR A 142 -34.39 44.26 -58.20
CA THR A 142 -33.26 44.50 -57.28
C THR A 142 -31.91 44.60 -57.99
N ILE A 143 -31.82 44.23 -59.28
CA ILE A 143 -30.62 44.41 -60.11
C ILE A 143 -30.55 45.87 -60.55
N CYS A 144 -30.12 46.75 -59.64
CA CYS A 144 -29.69 48.09 -59.99
C CYS A 144 -28.23 48.06 -60.47
N HIS A 145 -27.88 48.87 -61.47
CA HIS A 145 -26.51 48.95 -62.02
C HIS A 145 -25.56 49.74 -61.10
N VAL A 146 -25.83 49.73 -59.79
CA VAL A 146 -25.02 50.41 -58.79
C VAL A 146 -23.95 49.43 -58.35
N ASP A 147 -22.69 49.82 -58.53
CA ASP A 147 -21.54 49.00 -58.21
C ASP A 147 -21.63 48.57 -56.73
N GLU A 148 -21.64 47.26 -56.45
CA GLU A 148 -21.82 46.73 -55.09
C GLU A 148 -20.74 47.25 -54.12
N LYS A 149 -19.61 47.67 -54.68
CA LYS A 149 -18.42 48.22 -54.02
C LYS A 149 -18.46 49.76 -53.88
N ALA A 150 -19.55 50.42 -54.25
CA ALA A 150 -19.70 51.84 -53.99
C ALA A 150 -19.55 52.11 -52.49
N LYS A 151 -18.71 53.09 -52.13
CA LYS A 151 -18.31 53.36 -50.73
C LYS A 151 -19.51 53.56 -49.80
N ASP A 152 -20.58 54.17 -50.29
CA ASP A 152 -21.78 54.44 -49.51
C ASP A 152 -22.56 53.15 -49.18
N ILE A 153 -22.59 52.19 -50.10
CA ILE A 153 -23.23 50.87 -49.89
C ILE A 153 -22.38 50.03 -48.92
N GLU A 154 -21.06 50.03 -49.08
CA GLU A 154 -20.17 49.35 -48.13
C GLU A 154 -20.28 49.94 -46.73
N HIS A 155 -20.35 51.27 -46.63
CA HIS A 155 -20.55 51.97 -45.37
C HIS A 155 -21.90 51.59 -44.75
N ALA A 156 -22.99 51.62 -45.51
CA ALA A 156 -24.31 51.22 -45.04
C ALA A 156 -24.34 49.74 -44.59
N LYS A 157 -23.68 48.83 -45.31
CA LYS A 157 -23.52 47.43 -44.92
C LYS A 157 -22.76 47.30 -43.60
N LYS A 158 -21.64 48.01 -43.43
CA LYS A 158 -20.85 48.01 -42.18
C LYS A 158 -21.66 48.55 -41.00
N VAL A 159 -22.35 49.67 -41.19
CA VAL A 159 -23.22 50.26 -40.15
C VAL A 159 -24.36 49.30 -39.81
N SER A 160 -24.99 48.68 -40.81
CA SER A 160 -26.04 47.67 -40.60
C SER A 160 -25.53 46.46 -39.81
N GLN A 161 -24.32 45.98 -40.11
CA GLN A 161 -23.69 44.89 -39.37
C GLN A 161 -23.37 45.29 -37.92
N GLN A 162 -22.90 46.52 -37.68
CA GLN A 162 -22.61 47.03 -36.34
C GLN A 162 -23.87 47.20 -35.48
N VAL A 163 -24.99 47.62 -36.09
CA VAL A 163 -26.27 47.84 -35.39
C VAL A 163 -27.06 46.52 -35.22
N SER A 164 -26.70 45.47 -35.95
CA SER A 164 -27.40 44.18 -35.89
C SER A 164 -27.26 43.52 -34.52
N LYS A 165 -28.37 43.43 -33.79
CA LYS A 165 -28.49 42.72 -32.51
C LYS A 165 -28.10 41.25 -32.61
N VAL A 166 -28.32 40.62 -33.77
CA VAL A 166 -27.97 39.20 -33.99
C VAL A 166 -26.46 39.02 -34.05
N LEU A 167 -25.78 39.85 -34.85
CA LEU A 167 -24.32 39.81 -34.95
C LEU A 167 -23.65 40.22 -33.64
N TYR A 168 -24.23 41.16 -32.90
CA TYR A 168 -23.79 41.51 -31.55
C TYR A 168 -23.83 40.31 -30.60
N LYS A 169 -24.94 39.56 -30.59
CA LYS A 169 -25.08 38.35 -29.77
C LYS A 169 -24.10 37.26 -30.18
N GLN A 170 -23.95 37.02 -31.49
CA GLN A 170 -23.01 36.02 -31.99
C GLN A 170 -21.57 36.38 -31.60
N ASN A 171 -21.17 37.64 -31.78
CA ASN A 171 -19.87 38.13 -31.35
C ASN A 171 -19.68 38.04 -29.83
N TRP A 172 -20.73 38.23 -29.02
CA TRP A 172 -20.67 37.98 -27.58
C TRP A 172 -20.42 36.50 -27.27
N GLU A 173 -21.18 35.59 -27.87
CA GLU A 173 -21.03 34.14 -27.68
C GLU A 173 -19.63 33.65 -28.09
N ASP A 174 -19.07 34.18 -29.18
CA ASP A 174 -17.73 33.82 -29.67
C ASP A 174 -16.58 34.37 -28.80
N ASN A 175 -16.85 35.41 -28.00
CA ASN A 175 -15.83 36.08 -27.17
C ASN A 175 -15.98 35.83 -25.66
N LYS A 176 -17.13 35.33 -25.18
CA LYS A 176 -17.36 35.08 -23.75
C LYS A 176 -16.30 34.14 -23.14
N ASP A 177 -15.85 33.14 -23.91
CA ASP A 177 -14.85 32.16 -23.47
C ASP A 177 -13.42 32.69 -23.60
N LYS A 178 -13.22 33.80 -24.35
CA LYS A 178 -11.91 34.47 -24.52
C LYS A 178 -11.63 35.50 -23.44
N TYR A 179 -12.66 36.04 -22.78
CA TYR A 179 -12.50 36.91 -21.63
C TYR A 179 -12.07 36.10 -20.41
N LEU A 180 -10.78 35.80 -20.33
CA LEU A 180 -10.14 35.33 -19.11
C LEU A 180 -9.88 36.54 -18.22
N LEU A 181 -10.57 36.60 -17.09
CA LEU A 181 -10.22 37.55 -16.04
C LEU A 181 -8.76 37.28 -15.64
N PRO A 182 -7.88 38.31 -15.57
CA PRO A 182 -6.50 38.10 -15.18
C PRO A 182 -6.42 37.32 -13.86
N PRO A 183 -5.52 36.34 -13.72
CA PRO A 183 -5.40 35.55 -12.50
C PRO A 183 -5.09 36.41 -11.26
N ASP A 184 -4.53 37.60 -11.46
CA ASP A 184 -4.24 38.60 -10.44
C ASP A 184 -5.40 39.59 -10.17
N ALA A 185 -6.57 39.40 -10.79
CA ALA A 185 -7.73 40.23 -10.51
C ALA A 185 -8.04 40.17 -9.00
N PRO A 186 -8.18 41.32 -8.31
CA PRO A 186 -8.29 41.37 -6.85
C PRO A 186 -9.50 40.59 -6.31
N GLU A 187 -10.58 40.52 -7.10
CA GLU A 187 -11.77 39.72 -6.79
C GLU A 187 -11.46 38.22 -6.77
N LEU A 188 -10.71 37.71 -7.75
CA LEU A 188 -10.32 36.31 -7.82
C LEU A 188 -9.34 35.96 -6.69
N VAL A 189 -8.37 36.83 -6.42
CA VAL A 189 -7.43 36.66 -5.29
C VAL A 189 -8.20 36.66 -3.96
N HIS A 190 -9.19 37.52 -3.80
CA HIS A 190 -10.03 37.54 -2.61
C HIS A 190 -10.89 36.27 -2.48
N ALA A 191 -11.47 35.80 -3.58
CA ALA A 191 -12.20 34.53 -3.61
C ALA A 191 -11.30 33.36 -3.20
N ILE A 192 -10.08 33.27 -3.74
CA ILE A 192 -9.10 32.25 -3.38
C ILE A 192 -8.76 32.32 -1.89
N LYS A 193 -8.47 33.51 -1.36
CA LYS A 193 -8.19 33.71 0.08
C LYS A 193 -9.37 33.29 0.96
N ASN A 194 -10.60 33.65 0.58
CA ASN A 194 -11.80 33.26 1.32
C ASN A 194 -12.00 31.73 1.27
N THR A 195 -11.80 31.10 0.12
CA THR A 195 -11.89 29.63 0.00
C THR A 195 -10.84 28.93 0.86
N ALA A 196 -9.62 29.48 0.95
CA ALA A 196 -8.59 28.96 1.83
C ALA A 196 -8.97 29.11 3.31
N LEU A 197 -9.50 30.28 3.70
CA LEU A 197 -9.95 30.56 5.06
C LEU A 197 -11.10 29.64 5.51
N PHE A 198 -12.03 29.33 4.60
CA PHE A 198 -13.15 28.43 4.87
C PHE A 198 -12.82 26.94 4.63
N SER A 199 -11.61 26.62 4.18
CA SER A 199 -11.22 25.24 3.93
C SER A 199 -11.02 24.49 5.23
N LYS A 200 -11.90 23.52 5.49
CA LYS A 200 -11.80 22.62 6.65
C LYS A 200 -10.45 21.90 6.71
N LYS A 201 -9.87 21.55 5.56
CA LYS A 201 -8.58 20.87 5.48
C LYS A 201 -7.45 21.75 6.03
N LEU A 202 -7.35 22.99 5.55
CA LEU A 202 -6.31 23.93 6.00
C LEU A 202 -6.50 24.26 7.49
N TYR A 203 -7.74 24.47 7.92
CA TYR A 203 -8.07 24.66 9.33
C TYR A 203 -7.60 23.47 10.20
N THR A 204 -7.83 22.22 9.77
CA THR A 204 -7.38 21.05 10.54
C THR A 204 -5.87 20.92 10.58
N GLU A 205 -5.17 21.27 9.50
CA GLU A 205 -3.70 21.24 9.44
C GLU A 205 -3.08 22.28 10.37
N GLU A 206 -3.57 23.52 10.34
CA GLU A 206 -3.13 24.58 11.28
C GLU A 206 -3.44 24.21 12.73
N TRP A 207 -4.64 23.69 12.99
CA TRP A 207 -5.03 23.21 14.33
C TRP A 207 -4.15 22.06 14.84
N ASP A 208 -3.76 21.13 13.97
CA ASP A 208 -2.87 20.03 14.33
C ASP A 208 -1.42 20.51 14.55
N ALA A 209 -0.97 21.53 13.81
CA ALA A 209 0.31 22.20 14.08
C ALA A 209 0.31 22.91 15.44
N ASP A 210 -0.76 23.64 15.77
CA ASP A 210 -0.91 24.34 17.05
C ASP A 210 -1.01 23.36 18.23
N LYS A 211 -1.66 22.21 18.06
CA LYS A 211 -1.65 21.13 19.07
C LYS A 211 -0.24 20.66 19.39
N SER A 212 0.66 20.64 18.41
CA SER A 212 2.06 20.25 18.66
C SER A 212 2.79 21.27 19.54
N LEU A 213 2.36 22.53 19.53
CA LEU A 213 2.95 23.58 20.35
C LEU A 213 2.35 23.63 21.76
N PHE A 214 1.13 23.12 21.92
CA PHE A 214 0.48 22.96 23.22
C PHE A 214 1.11 21.79 24.00
N TYR A 215 2.12 22.09 24.81
CA TYR A 215 2.62 21.14 25.79
C TYR A 215 1.52 20.90 26.84
N PRO A 216 1.02 19.65 27.01
CA PRO A 216 0.16 19.35 28.13
C PRO A 216 0.91 19.73 29.41
N TYR A 217 0.22 20.29 30.40
CA TYR A 217 0.86 20.74 31.66
C TYR A 217 1.81 19.68 32.26
N ASN A 218 1.51 18.39 32.05
CA ASN A 218 2.31 17.24 32.47
C ASN A 218 3.69 17.07 31.80
N ASP A 219 3.97 17.73 30.66
CA ASP A 219 5.28 17.73 29.98
C ASP A 219 5.79 19.14 29.69
N SER A 220 5.46 20.06 30.62
CA SER A 220 6.06 21.38 30.63
C SER A 220 7.59 21.26 30.73
N PRO A 221 8.36 22.10 30.00
CA PRO A 221 9.81 22.19 30.14
C PRO A 221 10.30 22.37 31.58
N GLU A 222 9.48 22.96 32.45
CA GLU A 222 9.75 23.09 33.89
C GLU A 222 9.68 21.73 34.60
N LEU A 223 8.66 20.90 34.33
CA LEU A 223 8.54 19.56 34.92
C LEU A 223 9.68 18.64 34.47
N ARG A 224 10.11 18.75 33.20
CA ARG A 224 11.30 18.03 32.72
C ARG A 224 12.56 18.40 33.51
N ARG A 225 12.76 19.70 33.78
CA ARG A 225 13.88 20.17 34.63
C ARG A 225 13.79 19.61 36.05
N VAL A 226 12.60 19.65 36.67
CA VAL A 226 12.39 19.10 38.01
C VAL A 226 12.65 17.59 38.06
N ALA A 227 12.15 16.83 37.09
CA ALA A 227 12.36 15.39 37.02
C ALA A 227 13.84 15.02 36.84
N GLN A 228 14.58 15.76 36.00
CA GLN A 228 16.02 15.59 35.84
C GLN A 228 16.77 15.91 37.15
N ALA A 229 16.41 17.00 37.82
CA ALA A 229 16.99 17.35 39.12
C ALA A 229 16.69 16.28 40.19
N GLN A 230 15.47 15.77 40.26
CA GLN A 230 15.09 14.67 41.16
C GLN A 230 15.87 13.38 40.84
N LYS A 231 16.05 13.06 39.56
CA LYS A 231 16.84 11.90 39.14
C LYS A 231 18.31 12.05 39.55
N ALA A 232 18.88 13.24 39.38
CA ALA A 232 20.25 13.54 39.81
C ALA A 232 20.40 13.49 41.34
N LEU A 233 19.39 13.95 42.08
CA LEU A 233 19.36 13.90 43.55
C LEU A 233 19.07 12.48 44.09
N SER A 234 18.51 11.59 43.27
CA SER A 234 18.10 10.27 43.74
C SER A 234 19.28 9.43 44.22
N ASP A 235 19.18 8.98 45.47
CA ASP A 235 20.11 8.05 46.11
C ASP A 235 20.32 6.76 45.31
N ILE A 236 19.31 6.34 44.55
CA ILE A 236 19.37 5.14 43.70
C ILE A 236 20.44 5.32 42.62
N SER A 237 20.48 6.48 41.98
CA SER A 237 21.48 6.77 40.94
C SER A 237 22.88 6.86 41.53
N TYR A 238 23.01 7.44 42.73
CA TYR A 238 24.28 7.52 43.47
C TYR A 238 24.79 6.13 43.91
N LYS A 239 23.90 5.29 44.46
CA LYS A 239 24.24 3.95 44.98
C LYS A 239 24.37 2.90 43.88
N LYS A 240 23.91 3.17 42.66
CA LYS A 240 23.98 2.22 41.53
C LYS A 240 25.40 1.71 41.29
N GLY A 241 26.39 2.60 41.27
CA GLY A 241 27.80 2.20 41.09
C GLY A 241 28.31 1.31 42.23
N HIS A 242 27.90 1.60 43.47
CA HIS A 242 28.24 0.75 44.62
C HIS A 242 27.59 -0.64 44.54
N ILE A 243 26.34 -0.72 44.10
CA ILE A 243 25.64 -1.99 43.89
C ILE A 243 26.32 -2.79 42.78
N GLU A 244 26.66 -2.17 41.66
CA GLU A 244 27.39 -2.82 40.56
C GLU A 244 28.75 -3.37 41.05
N GLN A 245 29.51 -2.59 41.81
CA GLN A 245 30.76 -3.05 42.44
C GLN A 245 30.52 -4.19 43.44
N GLN A 246 29.45 -4.13 44.23
CA GLN A 246 29.08 -5.18 45.16
C GLN A 246 28.69 -6.47 44.42
N THR A 247 28.07 -6.39 43.25
CA THR A 247 27.76 -7.58 42.42
C THR A 247 28.99 -8.21 41.78
N HIS A 248 30.05 -7.44 41.55
CA HIS A 248 31.34 -7.97 41.08
C HIS A 248 32.18 -8.60 42.19
N PHE A 249 31.81 -8.41 43.45
CA PHE A 249 32.48 -9.06 44.57
C PHE A 249 32.05 -10.53 44.67
N THR A 250 32.97 -11.44 44.34
CA THR A 250 32.79 -12.87 44.62
C THR A 250 33.26 -13.13 46.05
N SER A 251 32.31 -13.30 46.99
CA SER A 251 32.66 -13.67 48.36
C SER A 251 33.23 -15.09 48.41
N LEU A 252 34.26 -15.30 49.22
CA LEU A 252 34.74 -16.65 49.55
C LEU A 252 33.62 -17.45 50.22
N ALA A 253 33.60 -18.76 49.99
CA ALA A 253 32.68 -19.65 50.69
C ALA A 253 32.91 -19.57 52.21
N ASP A 254 31.82 -19.52 52.97
CA ASP A 254 31.93 -19.47 54.44
C ASP A 254 32.59 -20.75 54.97
N PRO A 255 33.49 -20.64 55.96
CA PRO A 255 34.03 -21.81 56.64
C PRO A 255 32.90 -22.60 57.34
N PRO A 256 33.07 -23.92 57.53
CA PRO A 256 32.05 -24.79 58.09
C PRO A 256 31.55 -24.35 59.47
N ASP A 257 32.41 -23.74 60.29
CA ASP A 257 32.06 -23.21 61.60
C ASP A 257 31.06 -22.05 61.52
N ILE A 258 31.21 -21.16 60.52
CA ILE A 258 30.29 -20.05 60.28
C ILE A 258 28.97 -20.58 59.71
N ILE A 259 29.00 -21.57 58.83
CA ILE A 259 27.79 -22.23 58.33
C ILE A 259 27.02 -22.89 59.50
N PHE A 260 27.73 -23.56 60.40
CA PHE A 260 27.15 -24.16 61.60
C PHE A 260 26.53 -23.10 62.51
N ALA A 261 27.27 -22.02 62.80
CA ALA A 261 26.76 -20.90 63.60
C ALA A 261 25.51 -20.26 62.98
N LYS A 262 25.47 -20.08 61.66
CA LYS A 262 24.27 -19.59 60.94
C LYS A 262 23.08 -20.52 61.11
N LYS A 263 23.26 -21.84 60.95
CA LYS A 263 22.19 -22.83 61.16
C LYS A 263 21.66 -22.80 62.59
N VAL A 264 22.53 -22.74 63.59
CA VAL A 264 22.15 -22.64 65.00
C VAL A 264 21.38 -21.33 65.26
N ASN A 265 21.85 -20.21 64.70
CA ASN A 265 21.17 -18.93 64.82
C ASN A 265 19.78 -18.92 64.17
N ASP A 266 19.64 -19.53 62.98
CA ASP A 266 18.35 -19.69 62.31
C ASP A 266 17.38 -20.55 63.12
N GLN A 267 17.88 -21.64 63.74
CA GLN A 267 17.09 -22.50 64.65
C GLN A 267 16.65 -21.76 65.92
N ALA A 268 17.50 -20.88 66.46
CA ALA A 268 17.18 -20.06 67.62
C ALA A 268 16.26 -18.87 67.28
N SER A 269 16.15 -18.48 66.01
CA SER A 269 15.39 -17.31 65.57
C SER A 269 13.88 -17.54 65.65
N LYS A 270 13.23 -16.83 66.58
CA LYS A 270 11.77 -16.86 66.77
C LYS A 270 10.99 -16.43 65.51
N LEU A 271 11.54 -15.50 64.71
CA LEU A 271 10.92 -15.06 63.46
C LEU A 271 10.88 -16.17 62.42
N LYS A 272 12.01 -16.86 62.24
CA LYS A 272 12.11 -18.01 61.34
C LYS A 272 11.22 -19.15 61.80
N TYR A 273 11.21 -19.46 63.10
CA TYR A 273 10.30 -20.44 63.69
C TYR A 273 8.83 -20.12 63.39
N ARG A 274 8.40 -18.86 63.56
CA ARG A 274 7.02 -18.44 63.26
C ARG A 274 6.67 -18.58 61.78
N GLN A 275 7.58 -18.20 60.88
CA GLN A 275 7.39 -18.39 59.44
C GLN A 275 7.27 -19.87 59.08
N ASP A 276 8.16 -20.71 59.61
CA ASP A 276 8.13 -22.15 59.38
C ASP A 276 6.85 -22.79 59.93
N TYR A 277 6.39 -22.37 61.10
CA TYR A 277 5.10 -22.78 61.65
C TYR A 277 3.94 -22.38 60.73
N GLU A 278 3.89 -21.14 60.26
CA GLU A 278 2.83 -20.67 59.36
C GLU A 278 2.82 -21.41 58.01
N ASN A 279 4.00 -21.76 57.47
CA ASN A 279 4.11 -22.42 56.17
C ASN A 279 3.90 -23.94 56.23
N LYS A 280 4.46 -24.61 57.25
CA LYS A 280 4.54 -26.07 57.31
C LYS A 280 3.49 -26.70 58.23
N VAL A 281 3.08 -25.99 59.28
CA VAL A 281 2.27 -26.55 60.37
C VAL A 281 0.86 -25.96 60.39
N LYS A 282 0.72 -24.64 60.21
CA LYS A 282 -0.56 -23.94 60.29
C LYS A 282 -1.51 -24.40 59.17
N GLY A 283 -2.68 -24.92 59.55
CA GLY A 283 -3.70 -25.41 58.62
C GLY A 283 -3.43 -26.80 58.03
N LYS A 284 -2.32 -27.46 58.41
CA LYS A 284 -2.11 -28.89 58.15
C LYS A 284 -2.58 -29.66 59.38
N TRP A 285 -3.34 -30.74 59.19
CA TRP A 285 -3.65 -31.67 60.27
C TRP A 285 -2.35 -32.40 60.61
N SER A 286 -1.77 -32.10 61.77
CA SER A 286 -0.56 -32.76 62.23
C SER A 286 -0.95 -34.09 62.86
N GLU A 287 -0.85 -35.19 62.11
CA GLU A 287 -0.25 -36.38 62.71
C GLU A 287 1.20 -36.00 62.98
N THR A 288 1.48 -35.36 64.11
CA THR A 288 2.85 -35.32 64.59
C THR A 288 3.19 -36.80 64.78
N PRO A 289 4.06 -37.41 63.94
CA PRO A 289 4.41 -38.80 64.16
C PRO A 289 4.93 -38.88 65.60
N CYS A 290 4.46 -39.85 66.36
CA CYS A 290 4.96 -40.06 67.72
C CYS A 290 6.50 -40.05 67.67
N PHE A 291 7.13 -39.52 68.72
CA PHE A 291 8.56 -39.20 68.75
C PHE A 291 9.45 -40.31 68.16
N GLU A 292 9.10 -41.57 68.44
CA GLU A 292 9.76 -42.76 67.91
C GLU A 292 9.69 -42.89 66.38
N ILE A 293 8.52 -42.64 65.77
CA ILE A 293 8.35 -42.66 64.31
C ILE A 293 9.08 -41.49 63.67
N ALA A 294 9.08 -40.31 64.30
CA ALA A 294 9.83 -39.16 63.82
C ALA A 294 11.34 -39.44 63.82
N ALA A 295 11.86 -39.97 64.94
CA ALA A 295 13.24 -40.37 65.09
C ALA A 295 13.62 -41.49 64.11
N ALA A 296 12.76 -42.51 63.93
CA ALA A 296 12.96 -43.58 62.97
C ALA A 296 13.02 -43.06 61.52
N ARG A 297 12.19 -42.07 61.15
CA ARG A 297 12.23 -41.43 59.83
C ARG A 297 13.52 -40.64 59.62
N ILE A 298 13.91 -39.82 60.60
CA ILE A 298 15.19 -39.06 60.56
C ILE A 298 16.37 -40.03 60.42
N ASN A 299 16.37 -41.12 61.20
CA ASN A 299 17.41 -42.14 61.12
C ASN A 299 17.39 -42.85 59.77
N ALA A 300 16.22 -43.21 59.23
CA ALA A 300 16.10 -43.81 57.91
C ALA A 300 16.61 -42.88 56.80
N ASP A 301 16.35 -41.57 56.90
CA ASP A 301 16.90 -40.57 55.97
C ASP A 301 18.42 -40.46 56.10
N ASN A 302 18.96 -40.49 57.33
CA ASN A 302 20.41 -40.46 57.59
C ASN A 302 21.12 -41.71 57.04
N PHE A 303 20.50 -42.89 57.14
CA PHE A 303 21.05 -44.14 56.59
C PHE A 303 20.77 -44.32 55.08
N SER A 304 19.91 -43.48 54.48
CA SER A 304 19.55 -43.63 53.07
C SER A 304 20.69 -43.17 52.15
N THR A 305 21.32 -44.13 51.46
CA THR A 305 22.37 -43.87 50.46
C THR A 305 21.90 -42.88 49.38
N ARG A 306 20.61 -42.93 49.01
CA ARG A 306 20.00 -42.02 48.03
C ARG A 306 19.97 -40.58 48.53
N LYS A 307 19.56 -40.35 49.79
CA LYS A 307 19.53 -39.02 50.41
C LYS A 307 20.93 -38.46 50.67
N TYR A 308 21.86 -39.34 51.02
CA TYR A 308 23.27 -39.02 51.12
C TYR A 308 23.84 -38.56 49.76
N HIS A 309 23.62 -39.32 48.68
CA HIS A 309 24.03 -38.92 47.32
C HIS A 309 23.36 -37.61 46.89
N GLU A 310 22.06 -37.43 47.13
CA GLU A 310 21.35 -36.17 46.83
C GLU A 310 21.98 -34.97 47.56
N SER A 311 22.33 -35.12 48.84
CA SER A 311 23.01 -34.06 49.60
C SER A 311 24.41 -33.77 49.08
N PHE A 312 25.16 -34.80 48.70
CA PHE A 312 26.48 -34.65 48.08
C PHE A 312 26.40 -33.95 46.72
N GLU A 313 25.42 -34.32 45.88
CA GLU A 313 25.16 -33.72 44.58
C GLU A 313 24.71 -32.25 44.67
N ASN A 314 24.02 -31.87 45.76
CA ASN A 314 23.68 -30.47 46.01
C ASN A 314 24.86 -29.66 46.57
N MET A 315 25.80 -30.32 47.27
CA MET A 315 26.96 -29.69 47.89
C MET A 315 28.14 -29.56 46.91
N LYS A 316 28.30 -30.50 45.98
CA LYS A 316 29.39 -30.45 44.98
C LYS A 316 29.33 -29.16 44.14
N ASP A 317 28.11 -28.67 43.87
CA ASP A 317 27.86 -27.42 43.14
C ASP A 317 28.30 -26.18 43.94
N GLN A 318 28.53 -26.30 45.26
CA GLN A 318 28.94 -25.20 46.15
C GLN A 318 30.45 -25.18 46.44
N ILE A 319 31.12 -26.33 46.40
CA ILE A 319 32.51 -26.48 46.88
C ILE A 319 33.53 -26.62 45.75
N TYR A 320 33.13 -27.13 44.58
CA TYR A 320 34.05 -27.28 43.46
C TYR A 320 33.89 -26.11 42.49
N PHE A 321 35.04 -25.51 42.17
CA PHE A 321 35.30 -24.35 41.32
C PHE A 321 34.23 -24.03 40.27
N MET A 322 34.11 -22.73 39.98
CA MET A 322 33.50 -22.13 38.79
C MET A 322 34.15 -22.67 37.49
N GLN A 323 34.14 -23.98 37.24
CA GLN A 323 34.01 -24.43 35.87
C GLN A 323 32.63 -23.95 35.48
N THR A 324 32.61 -22.72 34.94
CA THR A 324 31.52 -22.16 34.14
C THR A 324 30.79 -23.32 33.51
N GLU A 325 29.51 -23.58 33.87
CA GLU A 325 28.73 -24.62 33.20
C GLU A 325 28.93 -24.38 31.70
N THR A 326 29.75 -25.21 31.06
CA THR A 326 30.11 -24.96 29.67
C THR A 326 28.81 -25.04 28.89
N PRO A 327 28.65 -24.26 27.80
CA PRO A 327 27.44 -24.35 26.99
C PRO A 327 27.11 -25.81 26.64
N GLU A 328 28.15 -26.60 26.37
CA GLU A 328 28.07 -28.05 26.13
C GLU A 328 27.57 -28.84 27.35
N TYR A 329 28.13 -28.62 28.55
CA TYR A 329 27.69 -29.32 29.76
C TYR A 329 26.23 -28.98 30.11
N LYS A 330 25.84 -27.71 29.98
CA LYS A 330 24.46 -27.25 30.21
C LYS A 330 23.49 -27.89 29.22
N VAL A 331 23.85 -27.92 27.93
CA VAL A 331 23.05 -28.56 26.89
C VAL A 331 22.93 -30.07 27.14
N ASN A 332 24.03 -30.75 27.49
CA ASN A 332 23.99 -32.19 27.81
C ASN A 332 23.19 -32.51 29.08
N LYS A 333 23.30 -31.69 30.12
CA LYS A 333 22.48 -31.81 31.34
C LYS A 333 21.00 -31.64 31.04
N GLN A 334 20.64 -30.66 30.22
CA GLN A 334 19.25 -30.47 29.75
C GLN A 334 18.77 -31.63 28.87
N ALA A 335 19.60 -32.12 27.95
CA ALA A 335 19.30 -33.29 27.12
C ALA A 335 19.08 -34.55 27.98
N GLY A 336 19.90 -34.76 29.01
CA GLY A 336 19.72 -35.85 29.98
C GLY A 336 18.43 -35.74 30.78
N VAL A 337 18.05 -34.53 31.22
CA VAL A 337 16.76 -34.28 31.88
C VAL A 337 15.58 -34.54 30.92
N ALA A 338 15.70 -34.12 29.66
CA ALA A 338 14.69 -34.34 28.63
C ALA A 338 14.53 -35.82 28.26
N ALA A 339 15.64 -36.58 28.23
CA ALA A 339 15.63 -38.02 27.96
C ALA A 339 15.15 -38.87 29.16
N SER A 340 15.10 -38.29 30.37
CA SER A 340 14.73 -39.03 31.58
C SER A 340 13.23 -39.36 31.62
N LYS A 341 12.92 -40.65 31.53
CA LYS A 341 11.55 -41.18 31.63
C LYS A 341 10.83 -40.76 32.93
N VAL A 342 11.56 -40.66 34.03
CA VAL A 342 11.02 -40.26 35.33
C VAL A 342 10.59 -38.80 35.30
N LYS A 343 11.44 -37.91 34.77
CA LYS A 343 11.14 -36.48 34.64
C LYS A 343 10.03 -36.22 33.63
N TYR A 344 9.99 -36.97 32.53
CA TYR A 344 8.89 -36.95 31.58
C TYR A 344 7.55 -37.30 32.25
N LYS A 345 7.50 -38.40 33.01
CA LYS A 345 6.28 -38.82 33.72
C LYS A 345 5.86 -37.79 34.77
N GLU A 346 6.80 -37.25 35.54
CA GLU A 346 6.54 -36.17 36.52
C GLU A 346 5.92 -34.94 35.84
N ASN A 347 6.47 -34.52 34.70
CA ASN A 347 5.95 -33.38 33.94
C ASN A 347 4.58 -33.68 33.32
N TYR A 348 4.36 -34.91 32.85
CA TYR A 348 3.08 -35.37 32.34
C TYR A 348 1.99 -35.31 33.42
N GLU A 349 2.24 -35.85 34.62
CA GLU A 349 1.24 -35.80 35.71
C GLU A 349 0.89 -34.36 36.11
N LYS A 350 1.88 -33.45 36.14
CA LYS A 350 1.64 -32.02 36.40
C LYS A 350 0.80 -31.34 35.32
N ASN A 351 0.95 -31.76 34.06
CA ASN A 351 0.28 -31.16 32.91
C ASN A 351 -0.95 -31.93 32.45
N LYS A 352 -1.27 -33.07 33.06
CA LYS A 352 -2.41 -33.93 32.70
C LYS A 352 -3.76 -33.20 32.76
N GLY A 353 -3.90 -32.23 33.65
CA GLY A 353 -5.09 -31.37 33.74
C GLY A 353 -5.11 -30.16 32.78
N LYS A 354 -4.01 -29.90 32.05
CA LYS A 354 -3.92 -28.84 31.02
C LYS A 354 -4.08 -29.38 29.60
N ALA A 355 -3.84 -30.68 29.42
CA ALA A 355 -3.97 -31.36 28.14
C ALA A 355 -5.32 -32.08 28.07
N ASP A 356 -6.40 -31.31 27.88
CA ASP A 356 -7.64 -31.89 27.37
C ASP A 356 -7.38 -32.29 25.92
N TYR A 357 -7.27 -33.59 25.71
CA TYR A 357 -7.07 -34.23 24.41
C TYR A 357 -8.18 -33.79 23.46
N ASN A 358 -7.79 -33.25 22.30
CA ASN A 358 -8.59 -32.79 21.15
C ASN A 358 -8.54 -31.29 20.87
N VAL A 359 -7.88 -30.48 21.70
CA VAL A 359 -7.60 -29.08 21.35
C VAL A 359 -6.16 -28.76 21.72
N LEU A 360 -5.37 -28.32 20.74
CA LEU A 360 -4.10 -27.65 21.05
C LEU A 360 -4.42 -26.57 22.10
N PRO A 361 -3.60 -26.42 23.16
CA PRO A 361 -3.82 -25.34 24.12
C PRO A 361 -4.00 -24.05 23.34
N ALA A 362 -4.95 -23.20 23.71
CA ALA A 362 -5.32 -22.01 22.93
C ALA A 362 -4.15 -21.04 22.65
N SER A 363 -2.99 -21.25 23.28
CA SER A 363 -1.70 -20.62 23.01
C SER A 363 -1.01 -21.08 21.73
N GLU A 364 -1.19 -22.34 21.32
CA GLU A 364 -0.44 -22.99 20.22
C GLU A 364 -1.20 -22.95 18.89
N ASN A 365 -2.53 -22.89 18.90
CA ASN A 365 -3.31 -22.67 17.68
C ASN A 365 -3.35 -21.16 17.36
N PRO A 366 -2.86 -20.72 16.19
CA PRO A 366 -2.77 -19.30 15.84
C PRO A 366 -4.16 -18.62 15.78
N LEU A 367 -5.20 -19.34 15.34
CA LEU A 367 -6.57 -18.83 15.29
C LEU A 367 -7.13 -18.65 16.70
N LEU A 368 -7.01 -19.68 17.56
CA LEU A 368 -7.50 -19.60 18.94
C LEU A 368 -6.73 -18.55 19.76
N ARG A 369 -5.45 -18.37 19.49
CA ARG A 369 -4.64 -17.30 20.09
C ARG A 369 -5.15 -15.92 19.68
N GLN A 370 -5.48 -15.72 18.41
CA GLN A 370 -6.09 -14.48 17.93
C GLN A 370 -7.48 -14.26 18.54
N MET A 371 -8.30 -15.31 18.63
CA MET A 371 -9.62 -15.22 19.26
C MET A 371 -9.53 -14.96 20.77
N MET A 372 -8.57 -15.54 21.48
CA MET A 372 -8.31 -15.20 22.88
C MET A 372 -7.81 -13.77 23.03
N ALA A 373 -6.93 -13.29 22.14
CA ALA A 373 -6.48 -11.91 22.16
C ALA A 373 -7.66 -10.95 21.95
N ALA A 374 -8.49 -11.21 20.93
CA ALA A 374 -9.70 -10.45 20.63
C ALA A 374 -10.72 -10.49 21.79
N GLY A 375 -10.93 -11.67 22.39
CA GLY A 375 -11.81 -11.83 23.55
C GLY A 375 -11.28 -11.13 24.79
N ASN A 376 -9.96 -11.14 25.02
CA ASN A 376 -9.32 -10.42 26.12
C ASN A 376 -9.40 -8.90 25.94
N THR A 377 -9.31 -8.41 24.69
CA THR A 377 -9.50 -6.98 24.38
C THR A 377 -10.96 -6.55 24.50
N LEU A 378 -11.91 -7.43 24.19
CA LEU A 378 -13.35 -7.16 24.28
C LEU A 378 -13.91 -7.34 25.70
N SER A 379 -13.17 -8.00 26.60
CA SER A 379 -13.65 -8.30 27.95
C SER A 379 -13.67 -7.06 28.86
N ASP A 380 -14.87 -6.62 29.23
CA ASP A 380 -15.09 -5.50 30.16
C ASP A 380 -14.41 -5.69 31.52
N LYS A 381 -14.35 -6.92 32.02
CA LYS A 381 -13.68 -7.23 33.28
C LYS A 381 -12.18 -6.96 33.18
N ARG A 382 -11.54 -7.43 32.10
CA ARG A 382 -10.11 -7.16 31.86
C ARG A 382 -9.86 -5.69 31.57
N TYR A 383 -10.76 -5.01 30.85
CA TYR A 383 -10.71 -3.57 30.64
C TYR A 383 -10.73 -2.82 31.97
N LYS A 384 -11.67 -3.15 32.87
CA LYS A 384 -11.77 -2.55 34.20
C LYS A 384 -10.52 -2.83 35.05
N GLU A 385 -10.02 -4.07 35.06
CA GLU A 385 -8.77 -4.40 35.77
C GLU A 385 -7.57 -3.64 35.22
N ASN A 386 -7.48 -3.46 33.90
CA ASN A 386 -6.39 -2.73 33.26
C ASN A 386 -6.50 -1.23 33.57
N TYR A 387 -7.70 -0.67 33.45
CA TYR A 387 -8.01 0.70 33.84
C TYR A 387 -7.66 0.98 35.31
N GLU A 388 -8.03 0.08 36.23
CA GLU A 388 -7.68 0.19 37.65
C GLU A 388 -6.17 0.16 37.90
N LYS A 389 -5.42 -0.61 37.09
CA LYS A 389 -3.95 -0.65 37.16
C LYS A 389 -3.28 0.57 36.54
N THR A 390 -3.88 1.17 35.52
CA THR A 390 -3.29 2.28 34.76
C THR A 390 -3.77 3.65 35.22
N LYS A 391 -4.94 3.76 35.88
CA LYS A 391 -5.52 5.05 36.31
C LYS A 391 -4.63 5.86 37.25
N ALA A 392 -3.66 5.22 37.90
CA ALA A 392 -2.69 5.86 38.79
C ALA A 392 -1.24 5.82 38.27
N LYS A 393 -0.99 5.23 37.09
CA LYS A 393 0.34 5.17 36.47
C LYS A 393 0.39 6.16 35.32
N SER A 394 0.95 7.35 35.57
CA SER A 394 1.41 8.24 34.50
C SER A 394 2.63 7.59 33.85
N ILE A 395 2.46 7.06 32.66
CA ILE A 395 3.55 6.50 31.86
C ILE A 395 4.36 7.70 31.34
N ASN A 396 5.67 7.75 31.59
CA ASN A 396 6.52 8.77 30.98
C ASN A 396 6.45 8.62 29.44
N TYR A 397 6.43 9.72 28.68
CA TYR A 397 6.30 9.67 27.21
C TYR A 397 7.33 8.73 26.55
N CYS A 398 8.55 8.69 27.08
CA CYS A 398 9.63 7.81 26.59
C CYS A 398 9.35 6.31 26.81
N GLU A 399 8.43 5.99 27.71
CA GLU A 399 7.98 4.62 28.03
C GLU A 399 6.67 4.25 27.31
N THR A 400 6.13 5.16 26.49
CA THR A 400 4.93 4.84 25.69
C THR A 400 5.27 3.79 24.63
N PRO A 401 4.41 2.78 24.42
CA PRO A 401 4.64 1.75 23.41
C PRO A 401 4.84 2.33 22.00
N LYS A 402 4.17 3.45 21.70
CA LYS A 402 4.32 4.19 20.44
C LYS A 402 5.73 4.76 20.29
N PHE A 403 6.25 5.47 21.29
CA PHE A 403 7.61 6.03 21.24
C PHE A 403 8.68 4.93 21.16
N GLN A 404 8.48 3.79 21.84
CA GLN A 404 9.39 2.65 21.74
C GLN A 404 9.38 2.02 20.33
N LEU A 405 8.22 1.88 19.69
CA LEU A 405 8.10 1.40 18.32
C LEU A 405 8.71 2.39 17.32
N ASP A 406 8.43 3.69 17.45
CA ASP A 406 8.98 4.74 16.59
C ASP A 406 10.51 4.82 16.73
N ALA A 407 11.06 4.72 17.94
CA ALA A 407 12.50 4.69 18.17
C ALA A 407 13.18 3.45 17.55
N VAL A 408 12.51 2.30 17.56
CA VAL A 408 12.99 1.08 16.91
C VAL A 408 12.93 1.22 15.37
N LEU A 409 11.84 1.75 14.82
CA LEU A 409 11.68 2.02 13.39
C LEU A 409 12.68 3.06 12.88
N GLN A 410 13.00 4.07 13.68
CA GLN A 410 14.02 5.07 13.37
C GLN A 410 15.42 4.45 13.29
N LYS A 411 15.76 3.50 14.17
CA LYS A 411 17.04 2.75 14.08
C LYS A 411 17.14 1.94 12.78
N PHE A 412 16.06 1.26 12.40
CA PHE A 412 16.03 0.54 11.12
C PHE A 412 16.08 1.48 9.91
N SER A 413 15.49 2.66 10.01
CA SER A 413 15.53 3.67 8.93
C SER A 413 16.91 4.33 8.80
N SER A 414 17.61 4.54 9.92
CA SER A 414 18.99 5.05 9.92
C SER A 414 20.01 4.03 9.41
N ASP A 415 19.74 2.74 9.57
CA ASP A 415 20.59 1.67 9.03
C ASP A 415 20.44 1.52 7.51
N VAL A 416 19.29 1.90 6.95
CA VAL A 416 19.02 1.86 5.49
C VAL A 416 19.51 3.12 4.77
N SER A 417 19.66 4.25 5.46
CA SER A 417 20.14 5.51 4.87
C SER A 417 21.66 5.66 4.81
N ASN A 418 22.43 4.67 5.27
CA ASN A 418 23.90 4.68 5.23
C ASN A 418 24.51 3.52 4.40
N PRO A 419 24.27 3.44 3.08
CA PRO A 419 25.17 2.69 2.21
C PRO A 419 26.40 3.56 1.90
N MET A 420 27.58 3.11 2.36
CA MET A 420 28.91 3.72 2.20
C MET A 420 29.35 4.74 3.26
N THR A 421 29.78 4.24 4.42
CA THR A 421 31.06 4.72 4.97
C THR A 421 31.74 3.55 5.67
N THR A 422 32.72 2.98 4.98
CA THR A 422 33.72 2.11 5.61
C THR A 422 34.45 2.91 6.70
N PRO A 423 34.67 2.37 7.91
CA PRO A 423 35.45 3.08 8.91
C PRO A 423 36.93 3.05 8.47
N VAL A 424 37.40 4.15 7.91
CA VAL A 424 38.85 4.41 7.81
C VAL A 424 39.36 4.54 9.24
N LYS A 425 40.13 3.55 9.69
CA LYS A 425 40.91 3.63 10.93
C LYS A 425 41.92 4.77 10.78
N GLU A 426 41.59 5.96 11.27
CA GLU A 426 42.59 6.98 11.56
C GLU A 426 43.53 6.44 12.65
N LYS A 427 44.75 6.08 12.24
CA LYS A 427 45.87 5.88 13.16
C LYS A 427 46.31 7.27 13.63
N THR A 428 45.92 7.64 14.84
CA THR A 428 46.53 8.75 15.56
C THR A 428 47.96 8.38 15.92
N HIS A 429 48.93 8.97 15.21
CA HIS A 429 50.32 8.98 15.66
C HIS A 429 50.44 9.97 16.82
N HIS A 430 50.68 9.46 18.02
CA HIS A 430 51.10 10.28 19.15
C HIS A 430 52.54 10.77 18.90
N PHE A 431 52.69 12.05 18.58
CA PHE A 431 53.97 12.76 18.71
C PHE A 431 54.15 13.15 20.17
N THR A 432 55.10 12.51 20.84
CA THR A 432 55.66 12.94 22.13
C THR A 432 56.67 14.06 21.86
N ASN A 433 56.43 15.26 22.39
CA ASN A 433 57.48 16.28 22.50
C ASN A 433 58.15 16.15 23.86
N ASN A 434 59.48 16.01 23.82
CA ASN A 434 60.41 16.20 24.93
C ASN A 434 60.50 17.68 25.31
#